data_AF-A0A9P8IH58-F1
#
_entry.id   AF-A0A9P8IH58-F1
#
_cell.length_a   1.000
_cell.length_b   1.000
_cell.length_c   1.000
_cell.angle_alpha   90.00
_cell.angle_beta   90.00
_cell.angle_gamma   90.00
#
_symmetry.space_group_name_H-M   'P 1'
#
loop_
_entity.id
_entity.type
_entity.pdbx_description
1 polymer ?
#
loop_
_entity_poly.entity_id
_entity_poly.type
_entity_poly.pdbx_seq_one_letter_code
_entity_poly.pdbx_strand_id
1 'polypeptide(L)'
;MSVESIYSYVVILPNLEWTNLSDQVTTVPTNISFNLLVDTNILTLSSSTVSASADIRGLLYVPDLDSSDPCSKQPSPYIPKNVTRQANLPSEDYRLIAIAPWISVDCTLAYLAAARQDPIRAFIFYPLGNGTGPLPPAGDQMWGLYDGGQWRSHNKYPVYAVSGQVGSTLMAHLSHYSGNMTDVENGQYLAEMYDTRDYARIYTDIKTGKLPL
;
A
#
# COMPACT_ATOMS: atom_id res chain seq x y z
N MET A 1 13.77 1.32 13.98
CA MET A 1 13.63 2.45 13.02
C MET A 1 12.22 2.94 13.10
N SER A 2 12.01 4.25 12.99
CA SER A 2 10.68 4.85 12.99
C SER A 2 10.39 5.45 11.63
N VAL A 3 9.14 5.30 11.18
CA VAL A 3 8.63 6.04 10.03
C VAL A 3 8.61 7.54 10.32
N GLU A 4 9.07 8.33 9.37
CA GLU A 4 9.02 9.80 9.38
C GLU A 4 7.87 10.30 8.50
N SER A 5 7.76 9.77 7.28
CA SER A 5 6.72 10.15 6.34
C SER A 5 6.38 9.02 5.37
N ILE A 6 5.17 9.10 4.81
CA ILE A 6 4.66 8.26 3.73
C ILE A 6 4.16 9.21 2.65
N TYR A 7 4.73 9.13 1.45
CA TYR A 7 4.31 9.89 0.30
C TYR A 7 3.79 8.96 -0.79
N SER A 8 2.52 9.11 -1.15
CA SER A 8 1.90 8.34 -2.24
C SER A 8 1.55 9.25 -3.40
N TYR A 9 1.85 8.83 -4.62
CA TYR A 9 1.67 9.62 -5.84
C TYR A 9 1.48 8.72 -7.05
N VAL A 10 0.95 9.26 -8.14
CA VAL A 10 0.71 8.46 -9.35
C VAL A 10 1.96 8.39 -10.22
N VAL A 11 2.22 7.19 -10.74
CA VAL A 11 3.25 6.92 -11.75
C VAL A 11 2.65 6.23 -12.97
N ILE A 12 3.30 6.41 -14.11
CA ILE A 12 3.05 5.63 -15.33
C ILE A 12 4.03 4.48 -15.36
N LEU A 13 3.47 3.27 -15.48
CA LEU A 13 4.19 2.02 -15.66
C LEU A 13 4.09 1.60 -17.12
N PRO A 14 5.22 1.43 -17.82
CA PRO A 14 5.23 0.93 -19.18
C PRO A 14 4.59 -0.45 -19.27
N ASN A 15 3.75 -0.67 -20.28
CA ASN A 15 3.20 -1.99 -20.55
C ASN A 15 4.15 -2.80 -21.44
N LEU A 16 4.82 -3.77 -20.83
CA LEU A 16 5.94 -4.48 -21.44
C LEU A 16 5.58 -5.50 -22.49
N GLU A 17 4.29 -5.82 -22.63
CA GLU A 17 3.80 -6.51 -23.84
C GLU A 17 4.04 -5.65 -25.10
N TRP A 18 4.20 -4.34 -24.93
CA TRP A 18 4.31 -3.35 -26.00
C TRP A 18 5.60 -2.53 -26.00
N THR A 19 6.45 -2.68 -24.97
CA THR A 19 7.72 -1.94 -24.83
C THR A 19 8.78 -2.73 -24.06
N ASN A 20 10.06 -2.48 -24.35
CA ASN A 20 11.19 -3.12 -23.64
C ASN A 20 11.72 -2.26 -22.47
N LEU A 21 10.93 -1.30 -21.98
CA LEU A 21 11.33 -0.33 -20.97
C LEU A 21 10.88 -0.75 -19.56
N SER A 22 11.38 -1.90 -19.08
CA SER A 22 10.95 -2.54 -17.81
C SER A 22 11.08 -1.66 -16.56
N ASP A 23 12.03 -0.72 -16.57
CA ASP A 23 12.38 0.08 -15.38
C ASP A 23 11.97 1.56 -15.45
N GLN A 24 11.31 2.00 -16.53
CA GLN A 24 11.03 3.42 -16.71
C GLN A 24 9.71 3.83 -16.06
N VAL A 25 9.73 4.01 -14.73
CA VAL A 25 8.59 4.59 -13.99
C VAL A 25 8.60 6.11 -14.15
N THR A 26 7.53 6.68 -14.70
CA THR A 26 7.41 8.14 -14.86
C THR A 26 6.42 8.72 -13.86
N THR A 27 6.88 9.61 -12.99
CA THR A 27 5.98 10.33 -12.06
C THR A 27 5.03 11.25 -12.82
N VAL A 28 3.74 11.16 -12.52
CA VAL A 28 2.72 12.05 -13.08
C VAL A 28 2.73 13.36 -12.27
N PRO A 29 2.64 14.54 -12.92
CA PRO A 29 2.52 15.81 -12.21
C PRO A 29 1.35 15.82 -11.21
N THR A 30 1.58 16.42 -10.05
CA THR A 30 0.63 16.41 -8.92
C THR A 30 -0.60 17.31 -9.13
N ASN A 31 -0.55 18.23 -10.09
CA ASN A 31 -1.67 19.11 -10.44
C ASN A 31 -2.73 18.42 -11.31
N ILE A 32 -2.45 17.20 -11.80
CA ILE A 32 -3.31 16.45 -12.72
C ILE A 32 -3.54 15.01 -12.26
N SER A 33 -3.01 14.65 -11.09
CA SER A 33 -3.10 13.31 -10.53
C SER A 33 -3.11 13.32 -9.01
N PHE A 34 -3.55 12.21 -8.43
CA PHE A 34 -3.54 12.03 -6.98
C PHE A 34 -2.12 12.11 -6.39
N ASN A 35 -2.01 12.78 -5.26
CA ASN A 35 -0.86 12.69 -4.37
C ASN A 35 -1.28 12.93 -2.92
N LEU A 36 -0.58 12.29 -1.98
CA LEU A 36 -0.82 12.40 -0.55
C LEU A 36 0.49 12.27 0.21
N LEU A 37 0.88 13.33 0.91
CA LEU A 37 1.95 13.32 1.90
C LEU A 37 1.35 13.16 3.29
N VAL A 38 1.87 12.19 4.03
CA VAL A 38 1.58 11.98 5.44
C VAL A 38 2.91 12.08 6.18
N ASP A 39 3.03 13.00 7.11
CA ASP A 39 4.23 13.25 7.92
C ASP A 39 3.93 13.31 9.42
N THR A 40 2.68 13.08 9.79
CA THR A 40 2.16 13.10 11.15
C THR A 40 1.20 11.95 11.37
N ASN A 41 1.03 11.54 12.63
CA ASN A 41 0.11 10.47 13.02
C ASN A 41 0.35 9.14 12.27
N ILE A 42 1.63 8.81 12.10
CA ILE A 42 2.10 7.53 11.53
C ILE A 42 2.81 6.77 12.64
N LEU A 43 2.61 5.46 12.70
CA LEU A 43 3.16 4.61 13.73
C LEU A 43 3.94 3.45 13.12
N THR A 44 5.09 3.11 13.69
CA THR A 44 5.77 1.86 13.39
C THR A 44 5.27 0.77 14.33
N LEU A 45 4.55 -0.21 13.80
CA LEU A 45 4.06 -1.36 14.55
C LEU A 45 5.13 -2.45 14.65
N SER A 46 5.87 -2.70 13.57
CA SER A 46 7.00 -3.61 13.56
C SER A 46 8.12 -3.06 12.68
N SER A 47 9.34 -3.03 13.19
CA SER A 47 10.51 -2.78 12.37
C SER A 47 11.09 -4.10 11.87
N SER A 48 11.35 -4.23 10.57
CA SER A 48 12.17 -5.34 10.09
C SER A 48 13.64 -5.09 10.35
N THR A 49 14.43 -6.17 10.29
CA THR A 49 15.89 -6.14 10.39
C THR A 49 16.57 -5.61 9.13
N VAL A 50 15.81 -5.18 8.11
CA VAL A 50 16.36 -4.64 6.86
C VAL A 50 16.96 -3.27 7.16
N SER A 51 18.21 -3.05 6.75
CA SER A 51 19.04 -1.90 7.11
C SER A 51 18.41 -0.54 6.82
N ALA A 52 18.63 0.42 7.73
CA ALA A 52 18.15 1.81 7.77
C ALA A 52 18.50 2.73 6.58
N SER A 53 19.11 2.19 5.54
CA SER A 53 19.60 2.94 4.37
C SER A 53 18.87 2.58 3.07
N ALA A 54 17.85 1.73 3.13
CA ALA A 54 17.10 1.34 1.94
C ALA A 54 15.86 2.21 1.79
N ASP A 55 15.77 2.99 0.71
CA ASP A 55 14.52 3.64 0.28
C ASP A 55 13.40 2.59 0.25
N ILE A 56 12.41 2.73 1.12
CA ILE A 56 11.25 1.83 1.17
C ILE A 56 10.22 2.40 0.21
N ARG A 57 10.28 1.91 -1.04
CA ARG A 57 9.39 2.37 -2.10
C ARG A 57 8.85 1.23 -2.94
N GLY A 58 7.66 1.41 -3.49
CA GLY A 58 7.02 0.42 -4.34
C GLY A 58 5.60 0.80 -4.75
N LEU A 59 5.01 -0.02 -5.60
CA LEU A 59 3.60 0.11 -6.00
C LEU A 59 2.70 -0.22 -4.83
N LEU A 60 1.74 0.67 -4.57
CA LEU A 60 0.75 0.47 -3.54
C LEU A 60 -0.31 -0.51 -4.04
N TYR A 61 -0.61 -1.55 -3.25
CA TYR A 61 -1.57 -2.59 -3.62
C TYR A 61 -2.22 -3.21 -2.39
N VAL A 62 -3.34 -3.91 -2.62
CA VAL A 62 -3.98 -4.76 -1.61
C VAL A 62 -3.58 -6.21 -1.87
N PRO A 63 -3.01 -6.95 -0.89
CA PRO A 63 -2.67 -8.35 -1.05
C PRO A 63 -3.88 -9.21 -1.44
N ASP A 64 -3.61 -10.21 -2.27
CA ASP A 64 -4.62 -11.15 -2.72
C ASP A 64 -4.80 -12.27 -1.70
N LEU A 65 -6.02 -12.39 -1.17
CA LEU A 65 -6.41 -13.47 -0.29
C LEU A 65 -6.95 -14.64 -1.12
N ASP A 66 -6.74 -15.86 -0.64
CA ASP A 66 -7.34 -17.05 -1.24
C ASP A 66 -8.87 -16.90 -1.29
N SER A 67 -9.50 -17.31 -2.39
CA SER A 67 -10.97 -17.22 -2.56
C SER A 67 -11.79 -18.02 -1.52
N SER A 68 -11.15 -18.99 -0.87
CA SER A 68 -11.70 -19.76 0.23
C SER A 68 -11.55 -19.06 1.59
N ASP A 69 -10.63 -18.10 1.69
CA ASP A 69 -10.43 -17.30 2.91
C ASP A 69 -11.69 -16.44 3.16
N PRO A 70 -12.32 -16.51 4.35
CA PRO A 70 -13.51 -15.73 4.66
C PRO A 70 -13.26 -14.21 4.53
N CYS A 71 -12.04 -13.73 4.76
CA CYS A 71 -11.67 -12.33 4.64
C CYS A 71 -11.62 -11.85 3.18
N SER A 72 -11.53 -12.77 2.19
CA SER A 72 -11.67 -12.43 0.77
C SER A 72 -13.09 -11.98 0.39
N LYS A 73 -14.10 -12.41 1.17
CA LYS A 73 -15.54 -12.14 0.96
C LYS A 73 -16.11 -11.09 1.91
N GLN A 74 -15.39 -10.77 2.98
CA GLN A 74 -15.70 -9.70 3.93
C GLN A 74 -15.19 -8.27 3.58
N PRO A 75 -14.57 -7.95 2.42
CA PRO A 75 -14.00 -6.62 2.24
C PRO A 75 -15.03 -5.51 2.12
N SER A 76 -16.32 -5.79 1.96
CA SER A 76 -17.36 -4.75 1.85
C SER A 76 -17.83 -4.32 3.25
N PRO A 77 -17.75 -3.03 3.66
CA PRO A 77 -17.53 -1.84 2.82
C PRO A 77 -16.09 -1.24 2.82
N TYR A 78 -15.10 -1.90 3.43
CA TYR A 78 -13.79 -1.29 3.73
C TYR A 78 -12.76 -1.34 2.59
N ILE A 79 -12.88 -2.27 1.65
CA ILE A 79 -12.00 -2.45 0.50
C ILE A 79 -12.89 -2.55 -0.75
N PRO A 80 -12.84 -1.55 -1.65
CA PRO A 80 -13.56 -1.60 -2.91
C PRO A 80 -13.20 -2.84 -3.75
N LYS A 81 -14.13 -3.31 -4.59
CA LYS A 81 -13.89 -4.49 -5.45
C LYS A 81 -12.81 -4.25 -6.49
N ASN A 82 -12.69 -3.01 -6.95
CA ASN A 82 -11.81 -2.54 -8.00
C ASN A 82 -10.50 -1.95 -7.44
N VAL A 83 -9.98 -2.40 -6.31
CA VAL A 83 -8.66 -1.96 -5.84
C VAL A 83 -7.53 -2.59 -6.65
N THR A 84 -6.41 -1.89 -6.79
CA THR A 84 -5.19 -2.46 -7.36
C THR A 84 -4.72 -3.66 -6.53
N ARG A 85 -4.77 -4.83 -7.15
CA ARG A 85 -4.25 -6.11 -6.65
C ARG A 85 -2.99 -6.49 -7.40
N GLN A 86 -2.29 -7.52 -6.94
CA GLN A 86 -1.08 -7.98 -7.63
C GLN A 86 -1.39 -8.38 -9.08
N ALA A 87 -2.55 -9.02 -9.30
CA ALA A 87 -3.04 -9.38 -10.63
C ALA A 87 -3.35 -8.17 -11.56
N ASN A 88 -3.42 -6.94 -11.04
CA ASN A 88 -3.61 -5.71 -11.82
C ASN A 88 -2.30 -4.96 -12.10
N LEU A 89 -1.19 -5.48 -11.59
CA LEU A 89 0.15 -4.96 -11.84
C LEU A 89 0.79 -5.77 -12.98
N PRO A 90 1.68 -5.16 -13.78
CA PRO A 90 2.41 -5.92 -14.78
C PRO A 90 3.24 -7.02 -14.09
N SER A 91 3.41 -8.16 -14.76
CA SER A 91 3.99 -9.41 -14.23
C SER A 91 5.51 -9.37 -13.99
N GLU A 92 6.02 -8.24 -13.51
CA GLU A 92 7.44 -7.89 -13.35
C GLU A 92 7.89 -7.98 -11.89
N ASP A 93 9.21 -7.85 -11.67
CA ASP A 93 9.84 -7.73 -10.34
C ASP A 93 9.65 -6.33 -9.72
N TYR A 94 8.40 -5.86 -9.69
CA TYR A 94 8.08 -4.61 -9.01
C TYR A 94 8.09 -4.81 -7.50
N ARG A 95 8.76 -3.87 -6.82
CA ARG A 95 8.64 -3.72 -5.38
C ARG A 95 7.24 -3.25 -5.04
N LEU A 96 6.64 -3.87 -4.02
CA LEU A 96 5.28 -3.56 -3.59
C LEU A 96 5.24 -2.97 -2.18
N ILE A 97 4.23 -2.15 -1.91
CA ILE A 97 3.85 -1.66 -0.59
C ILE A 97 2.42 -2.12 -0.34
N ALA A 98 2.24 -3.05 0.60
CA ALA A 98 0.92 -3.57 0.91
C ALA A 98 0.12 -2.56 1.73
N ILE A 99 -1.18 -2.47 1.51
CA ILE A 99 -2.12 -1.74 2.37
C ILE A 99 -3.38 -2.58 2.64
N ALA A 100 -3.85 -2.58 3.89
CA ALA A 100 -5.11 -3.20 4.26
C ALA A 100 -5.71 -2.55 5.52
N PRO A 101 -7.04 -2.57 5.68
CA PRO A 101 -7.69 -2.20 6.93
C PRO A 101 -7.42 -3.23 8.03
N TRP A 102 -7.33 -2.76 9.28
CA TRP A 102 -7.25 -3.59 10.47
C TRP A 102 -8.66 -4.06 10.89
N ILE A 103 -9.22 -5.02 10.15
CA ILE A 103 -10.64 -5.46 10.30
C ILE A 103 -10.84 -6.30 11.55
N SER A 104 -10.06 -7.37 11.67
CA SER A 104 -10.15 -8.38 12.71
C SER A 104 -8.80 -9.07 12.84
N VAL A 105 -8.61 -9.82 13.92
CA VAL A 105 -7.38 -10.61 14.13
C VAL A 105 -7.14 -11.56 12.97
N ASP A 106 -8.17 -12.33 12.60
CA ASP A 106 -8.08 -13.34 11.54
C ASP A 106 -7.78 -12.70 10.18
N CYS A 107 -8.44 -11.59 9.83
CA CYS A 107 -8.19 -10.93 8.55
C CYS A 107 -6.84 -10.24 8.50
N THR A 108 -6.40 -9.62 9.59
CA THR A 108 -5.05 -9.04 9.65
C THR A 108 -3.99 -10.13 9.49
N LEU A 109 -4.14 -11.28 10.14
CA LEU A 109 -3.24 -12.42 9.96
C LEU A 109 -3.28 -12.97 8.53
N ALA A 110 -4.45 -13.06 7.90
CA ALA A 110 -4.60 -13.48 6.51
C ALA A 110 -3.86 -12.54 5.55
N TYR A 111 -4.05 -11.22 5.69
CA TYR A 111 -3.35 -10.23 4.86
C TYR A 111 -1.84 -10.25 5.06
N LEU A 112 -1.36 -10.38 6.31
CA LEU A 112 0.06 -10.58 6.58
C LEU A 112 0.57 -11.87 5.94
N ALA A 113 -0.20 -12.96 5.98
CA ALA A 113 0.19 -14.22 5.38
C ALA A 113 0.26 -14.16 3.85
N ALA A 114 -0.70 -13.48 3.20
CA ALA A 114 -0.69 -13.25 1.76
C ALA A 114 0.52 -12.39 1.34
N ALA A 115 0.74 -11.26 1.99
CA ALA A 115 1.81 -10.34 1.63
C ALA A 115 3.22 -10.91 1.83
N ARG A 116 3.39 -11.96 2.66
CA ARG A 116 4.66 -12.72 2.76
C ARG A 116 5.05 -13.47 1.49
N GLN A 117 4.09 -13.75 0.61
CA GLN A 117 4.33 -14.45 -0.65
C GLN A 117 4.72 -13.49 -1.79
N ASP A 118 4.59 -12.18 -1.53
CA ASP A 118 4.79 -11.12 -2.50
C ASP A 118 6.14 -10.40 -2.30
N PRO A 119 6.69 -9.72 -3.32
CA PRO A 119 7.93 -8.94 -3.23
C PRO A 119 7.74 -7.59 -2.50
N ILE A 120 7.10 -7.63 -1.32
CA ILE A 120 6.76 -6.41 -0.58
C ILE A 120 7.96 -5.83 0.18
N ARG A 121 7.96 -4.51 0.30
CA ARG A 121 8.96 -3.73 1.03
C ARG A 121 8.46 -3.21 2.37
N ALA A 122 7.15 -3.07 2.52
CA ALA A 122 6.47 -2.70 3.76
C ALA A 122 4.98 -3.03 3.69
N PHE A 123 4.32 -2.99 4.85
CA PHE A 123 2.87 -3.11 4.99
C PHE A 123 2.32 -1.91 5.76
N ILE A 124 1.28 -1.25 5.24
CA ILE A 124 0.54 -0.17 5.89
C ILE A 124 -0.82 -0.70 6.35
N PHE A 125 -1.11 -0.63 7.64
CA PHE A 125 -2.45 -0.85 8.18
C PHE A 125 -3.13 0.46 8.57
N TYR A 126 -4.45 0.43 8.66
CA TYR A 126 -5.22 1.54 9.22
C TYR A 126 -6.45 1.03 9.97
N PRO A 127 -6.86 1.68 11.07
CA PRO A 127 -8.06 1.30 11.78
C PRO A 127 -9.32 1.58 10.94
N LEU A 128 -10.40 0.86 11.22
CA LEU A 128 -11.67 1.07 10.55
C LEU A 128 -12.26 2.47 10.86
N GLY A 129 -12.99 3.01 9.88
CA GLY A 129 -13.63 4.33 9.96
C GLY A 129 -12.72 5.48 9.53
N ASN A 130 -13.26 6.71 9.53
CA ASN A 130 -12.57 7.90 9.04
C ASN A 130 -11.98 8.75 10.16
N GLY A 131 -11.53 8.11 11.25
CA GLY A 131 -10.95 8.80 12.39
C GLY A 131 -9.64 9.51 12.04
N THR A 132 -9.50 10.76 12.52
CA THR A 132 -8.28 11.58 12.42
C THR A 132 -7.45 11.63 13.70
N GLY A 133 -7.98 11.04 14.78
CA GLY A 133 -7.35 11.08 16.09
C GLY A 133 -5.98 10.36 16.12
N PRO A 134 -5.17 10.63 17.16
CA PRO A 134 -3.88 9.97 17.35
C PRO A 134 -4.02 8.45 17.35
N LEU A 135 -3.10 7.77 16.66
CA LEU A 135 -3.00 6.32 16.71
C LEU A 135 -2.58 5.87 18.12
N PRO A 136 -3.24 4.86 18.69
CA PRO A 136 -2.78 4.23 19.92
C PRO A 136 -1.36 3.65 19.74
N PRO A 137 -0.53 3.67 20.80
CA PRO A 137 0.87 3.28 20.72
C PRO A 137 1.03 1.82 20.24
N ALA A 138 2.19 1.46 19.69
CA ALA A 138 2.41 0.15 19.08
C ALA A 138 2.23 -1.06 20.03
N GLY A 139 2.25 -0.85 21.35
CA GLY A 139 1.99 -1.87 22.37
C GLY A 139 0.53 -1.95 22.82
N ASP A 140 -0.36 -1.12 22.26
CA ASP A 140 -1.79 -1.10 22.60
C ASP A 140 -2.49 -2.40 22.14
N GLN A 141 -3.48 -2.84 22.92
CA GLN A 141 -4.25 -4.06 22.64
C GLN A 141 -4.95 -4.02 21.27
N MET A 142 -5.27 -2.83 20.73
CA MET A 142 -5.87 -2.73 19.41
C MET A 142 -5.00 -3.37 18.31
N TRP A 143 -3.68 -3.37 18.49
CA TRP A 143 -2.71 -3.95 17.56
C TRP A 143 -2.35 -5.41 17.90
N GLY A 144 -3.03 -5.98 18.90
CA GLY A 144 -2.85 -7.35 19.34
C GLY A 144 -3.52 -8.35 18.39
N LEU A 145 -2.77 -9.35 17.96
CA LEU A 145 -3.25 -10.48 17.15
C LEU A 145 -3.40 -11.78 17.96
N TYR A 146 -3.31 -11.70 19.29
CA TYR A 146 -3.36 -12.84 20.23
C TYR A 146 -2.43 -14.01 19.88
N ASP A 147 -1.36 -13.73 19.16
CA ASP A 147 -0.37 -14.71 18.67
C ASP A 147 0.95 -14.64 19.45
N GLY A 148 0.96 -13.97 20.60
CA GLY A 148 2.17 -13.73 21.38
C GLY A 148 3.20 -12.82 20.69
N GLY A 149 2.79 -12.05 19.66
CA GLY A 149 3.68 -11.16 18.91
C GLY A 149 4.45 -11.83 17.77
N GLN A 150 4.14 -13.10 17.46
CA GLN A 150 4.81 -13.89 16.42
C GLN A 150 4.72 -13.27 15.02
N TRP A 151 3.65 -12.55 14.70
CA TRP A 151 3.52 -11.86 13.42
C TRP A 151 4.66 -10.86 13.18
N ARG A 152 5.22 -10.25 14.24
CA ARG A 152 6.32 -9.29 14.10
C ARG A 152 7.61 -9.95 13.66
N SER A 153 7.88 -11.17 14.13
CA SER A 153 9.08 -11.95 13.79
C SER A 153 8.90 -12.76 12.49
N HIS A 154 7.68 -13.19 12.18
CA HIS A 154 7.36 -13.94 10.96
C HIS A 154 7.43 -13.10 9.69
N ASN A 155 7.25 -11.79 9.79
CA ASN A 155 7.28 -10.87 8.66
C ASN A 155 8.67 -10.24 8.52
N LYS A 156 9.25 -10.36 7.32
CA LYS A 156 10.60 -9.83 7.02
C LYS A 156 10.58 -8.38 6.52
N TYR A 157 9.43 -7.73 6.56
CA TYR A 157 9.17 -6.36 6.15
C TYR A 157 8.62 -5.54 7.33
N PRO A 158 8.89 -4.23 7.38
CA PRO A 158 8.33 -3.37 8.41
C PRO A 158 6.83 -3.19 8.20
N VAL A 159 6.13 -2.99 9.32
CA VAL A 159 4.69 -2.76 9.36
C VAL A 159 4.41 -1.42 10.02
N TYR A 160 3.66 -0.59 9.33
CA TYR A 160 3.29 0.76 9.73
C TYR A 160 1.79 0.85 9.92
N ALA A 161 1.35 1.86 10.67
CA ALA A 161 -0.05 2.25 10.75
C ALA A 161 -0.22 3.74 10.43
N VAL A 162 -1.32 4.07 9.77
CA VAL A 162 -1.81 5.43 9.50
C VAL A 162 -3.22 5.60 10.06
N SER A 163 -3.70 6.83 10.16
CA SER A 163 -5.07 7.10 10.59
C SER A 163 -6.11 6.45 9.66
N GLY A 164 -7.30 6.18 10.19
CA GLY A 164 -8.38 5.58 9.42
C GLY A 164 -8.79 6.45 8.21
N GLN A 165 -8.75 7.78 8.36
CA GLN A 165 -8.96 8.70 7.25
C GLN A 165 -7.90 8.52 6.15
N VAL A 166 -6.61 8.52 6.50
CA VAL A 166 -5.51 8.38 5.52
C VAL A 166 -5.63 7.06 4.78
N GLY A 167 -5.82 5.95 5.52
CA GLY A 167 -5.95 4.64 4.92
C GLY A 167 -7.17 4.51 4.01
N SER A 168 -8.32 5.08 4.41
CA SER A 168 -9.53 5.08 3.58
C SER A 168 -9.36 5.93 2.32
N THR A 169 -8.66 7.07 2.38
CA THR A 169 -8.32 7.89 1.21
C THR A 169 -7.42 7.12 0.24
N LEU A 170 -6.35 6.48 0.74
CA LEU A 170 -5.46 5.66 -0.08
C LEU A 170 -6.23 4.50 -0.73
N MET A 171 -7.09 3.82 0.03
CA MET A 171 -7.90 2.71 -0.46
C MET A 171 -8.91 3.15 -1.54
N ALA A 172 -9.51 4.32 -1.40
CA ALA A 172 -10.40 4.90 -2.39
C ALA A 172 -9.65 5.23 -3.69
N HIS A 173 -8.52 5.92 -3.63
CA HIS A 173 -7.75 6.24 -4.83
C HIS A 173 -7.10 5.00 -5.46
N LEU A 174 -6.72 3.98 -4.69
CA LEU A 174 -6.33 2.68 -5.25
C LEU A 174 -7.42 2.10 -6.15
N SER A 175 -8.69 2.34 -5.81
CA SER A 175 -9.81 1.90 -6.64
C SER A 175 -9.97 2.71 -7.93
N HIS A 176 -9.54 3.98 -7.91
CA HIS A 176 -9.59 4.88 -9.06
C HIS A 176 -8.38 4.72 -9.99
N TYR A 177 -7.32 4.01 -9.59
CA TYR A 177 -6.10 3.80 -10.38
C TYR A 177 -5.81 2.32 -10.69
N SER A 178 -6.82 1.44 -10.62
CA SER A 178 -6.65 -0.01 -10.84
C SER A 178 -6.89 -0.48 -12.28
N GLY A 179 -7.56 0.34 -13.10
CA GLY A 179 -7.98 0.00 -14.46
C GLY A 179 -6.94 0.28 -15.54
N ASN A 180 -7.41 0.32 -16.79
CA ASN A 180 -6.63 0.80 -17.93
C ASN A 180 -6.48 2.33 -17.87
N MET A 181 -5.54 2.91 -18.63
CA MET A 181 -5.27 4.35 -18.64
C MET A 181 -6.54 5.21 -18.78
N THR A 182 -7.48 4.82 -19.63
CA THR A 182 -8.71 5.60 -19.86
C THR A 182 -9.76 5.49 -18.76
N ASP A 183 -9.65 4.47 -17.90
CA ASP A 183 -10.62 4.15 -16.85
C ASP A 183 -10.22 4.72 -15.48
N VAL A 184 -9.00 5.24 -15.36
CA VAL A 184 -8.51 5.83 -14.11
C VAL A 184 -8.99 7.28 -13.93
N GLU A 185 -8.86 7.80 -12.72
CA GLU A 185 -9.06 9.21 -12.44
C GLU A 185 -8.18 10.10 -13.35
N ASN A 186 -8.82 11.06 -14.03
CA ASN A 186 -8.24 11.89 -15.10
C ASN A 186 -7.70 11.10 -16.32
N GLY A 187 -8.16 9.86 -16.53
CA GLY A 187 -7.64 8.96 -17.55
C GLY A 187 -7.65 9.50 -18.99
N GLN A 188 -8.68 10.28 -19.36
CA GLN A 188 -8.73 10.94 -20.67
C GLN A 188 -7.57 11.93 -20.86
N TYR A 189 -7.26 12.73 -19.84
CA TYR A 189 -6.16 13.67 -19.87
C TYR A 189 -4.82 12.94 -19.88
N LEU A 190 -4.68 11.89 -19.05
CA LEU A 190 -3.48 11.05 -19.03
C LEU A 190 -3.22 10.39 -20.40
N ALA A 191 -4.26 9.93 -21.09
CA ALA A 191 -4.18 9.35 -22.42
C ALA A 191 -3.71 10.34 -23.52
N GLU A 192 -3.80 11.66 -23.29
CA GLU A 192 -3.26 12.66 -24.21
C GLU A 192 -1.74 12.86 -24.05
N MET A 193 -1.18 12.53 -22.89
CA MET A 193 0.25 12.75 -22.58
C MET A 193 1.08 11.47 -22.54
N TYR A 194 0.45 10.34 -22.27
CA TYR A 194 1.11 9.04 -22.07
C TYR A 194 0.52 7.98 -23.00
N ASP A 195 1.24 6.87 -23.19
CA ASP A 195 0.74 5.77 -24.00
C ASP A 195 -0.49 5.15 -23.33
N THR A 196 -1.61 5.09 -24.05
CA THR A 196 -2.87 4.52 -23.53
C THR A 196 -2.77 3.04 -23.13
N ARG A 197 -1.73 2.34 -23.58
CA ARG A 197 -1.46 0.94 -23.23
C ARG A 197 -0.73 0.80 -21.90
N ASP A 198 -0.11 1.87 -21.41
CA ASP A 198 0.57 1.92 -20.12
C ASP A 198 -0.43 2.00 -18.95
N TYR A 199 0.07 1.84 -17.73
CA TYR A 199 -0.75 1.81 -16.53
C TYR A 199 -0.44 2.98 -15.61
N ALA A 200 -1.44 3.78 -15.26
CA ALA A 200 -1.35 4.71 -14.15
C ALA A 200 -1.59 3.95 -12.83
N ARG A 201 -0.61 3.98 -11.92
CA ARG A 201 -0.68 3.28 -10.62
C ARG A 201 -0.20 4.18 -9.49
N ILE A 202 -0.68 3.91 -8.26
CA ILE A 202 -0.17 4.59 -7.07
C ILE A 202 1.16 3.96 -6.67
N TYR A 203 2.17 4.80 -6.50
CA TYR A 203 3.48 4.49 -5.97
C TYR A 203 3.64 5.15 -4.61
N THR A 204 4.31 4.48 -3.68
CA THR A 204 4.50 4.96 -2.31
C THR A 204 5.97 4.93 -1.94
N ASP A 205 6.44 6.03 -1.35
CA ASP A 205 7.75 6.19 -0.72
C ASP A 205 7.57 6.35 0.80
N ILE A 206 8.31 5.59 1.58
CA ILE A 206 8.29 5.60 3.04
C ILE A 206 9.68 6.00 3.52
N LYS A 207 9.74 7.20 4.09
CA LYS A 207 10.96 7.71 4.72
C LYS A 207 11.04 7.22 6.16
N THR A 208 12.19 6.68 6.55
CA THR A 208 12.46 6.24 7.92
C THR A 208 13.65 6.95 8.52
N GLY A 209 13.56 7.24 9.82
CA GLY A 209 14.62 7.81 10.64
C GLY A 209 15.14 6.84 11.70
N LYS A 210 16.24 7.24 12.35
CA LYS A 210 16.66 6.61 13.60
C LYS A 210 15.60 6.92 14.67
N LEU A 211 15.25 5.93 15.48
CA LEU A 211 14.39 6.16 16.65
C LEU A 211 15.10 7.19 17.54
N PRO A 212 14.40 8.24 18.03
CA PRO A 212 14.96 9.05 19.11
C PRO A 212 15.24 8.12 20.30
N LEU A 213 16.46 8.23 20.84
CA LEU A 213 16.92 7.49 22.01
C LEU A 213 16.13 7.89 23.27
#